data_AF-A0A2W4MMP6-F1
#
_entry.id   AF-A0A2W4MMP6-F1
#
_cell.length_a   1.000
_cell.length_b   1.000
_cell.length_c   1.000
_cell.angle_alpha   90.00
_cell.angle_beta   90.00
_cell.angle_gamma   90.00
#
_symmetry.space_group_name_H-M   'P 1'
#
loop_
_entity.id
_entity.type
_entity.pdbx_description
1 polymer ?
#
loop_
_entity_poly.entity_id
_entity_poly.type
_entity_poly.pdbx_seq_one_letter_code
_entity_poly.pdbx_strand_id
1 'polypeptide(L)' 'MRRHRILVVDDEHRMRELVRLYLAGAGYEVAEAADGREALDR' A
#
# COMPACT_ATOMS: atom_id res chain seq x y z
N MET A 1 -10.02 17.02 -7.05
CA MET A 1 -10.43 15.92 -6.15
C MET A 1 -9.18 15.43 -5.43
N ARG A 2 -9.19 15.28 -4.10
CA ARG A 2 -8.04 14.73 -3.37
C ARG A 2 -8.09 13.20 -3.44
N ARG A 3 -7.06 12.58 -4.03
CA ARG A 3 -6.85 11.13 -3.89
C ARG A 3 -6.44 10.84 -2.45
N HIS A 4 -7.11 9.86 -1.84
CA HIS A 4 -6.71 9.40 -0.51
C HIS A 4 -5.51 8.49 -0.68
N ARG A 5 -4.47 8.73 0.14
CA ARG A 5 -3.24 7.93 0.15
C ARG A 5 -3.35 6.85 1.22
N ILE A 6 -3.03 5.61 0.88
CA ILE A 6 -3.09 4.44 1.74
C ILE A 6 -1.70 3.79 1.80
N LEU A 7 -1.21 3.47 2.99
CA LEU A 7 0.00 2.67 3.21
C LEU A 7 -0.40 1.25 3.57
N VAL A 8 0.06 0.27 2.80
CA VAL A 8 -0.16 -1.16 3.05
C VAL A 8 1.12 -1.74 3.64
N VAL A 9 1.03 -2.31 4.83
CA VAL A 9 2.15 -2.95 5.54
C VAL A 9 1.81 -4.42 5.74
N ASP A 10 2.59 -5.29 5.10
CA ASP A 10 2.40 -6.74 5.13
C ASP A 10 3.76 -7.38 4.79
N ASP A 11 4.16 -8.44 5.48
CA ASP A 11 5.44 -9.12 5.25
C ASP A 11 5.43 -10.03 4.01
N GLU A 12 4.25 -10.47 3.57
CA GLU A 12 4.10 -11.29 2.37
C GLU A 12 3.93 -10.44 1.10
N HIS A 13 4.92 -10.52 0.21
CA HIS A 13 4.92 -9.75 -1.05
C HIS A 13 3.66 -9.98 -1.90
N ARG A 14 3.19 -11.24 -2.02
CA ARG A 14 2.03 -11.57 -2.85
C ARG A 14 0.75 -10.91 -2.34
N MET A 15 0.56 -10.89 -1.02
CA MET A 15 -0.60 -10.28 -0.39
C MET A 15 -0.57 -8.75 -0.56
N ARG A 16 0.59 -8.14 -0.29
CA ARG A 16 0.80 -6.70 -0.45
C ARG A 16 0.52 -6.23 -1.88
N GLU A 17 1.02 -6.96 -2.88
CA GLU A 17 0.78 -6.67 -4.29
C GLU A 17 -0.71 -6.78 -4.66
N LEU A 18 -1.39 -7.83 -4.19
CA LEU A 18 -2.83 -8.02 -4.43
C LEU A 18 -3.64 -6.84 -3.88
N VAL A 19 -3.39 -6.43 -2.63
CA VAL A 19 -4.06 -5.30 -1.99
C VAL A 19 -3.79 -4.00 -2.74
N ARG A 20 -2.53 -3.76 -3.14
CA ARG A 20 -2.18 -2.58 -3.96
C ARG A 20 -2.98 -2.53 -5.26
N LEU A 21 -3.11 -3.65 -5.98
CA LEU A 21 -3.85 -3.71 -7.24
C LEU A 21 -5.33 -3.34 -7.06
N TYR A 22 -5.98 -3.87 -6.02
CA TYR A 22 -7.38 -3.54 -5.73
C TYR A 22 -7.57 -2.06 -5.36
N LEU A 23 -6.73 -1.53 -4.47
CA LEU A 23 -6.84 -0.14 -4.02
C LEU A 23 -6.49 0.86 -5.14
N ALA A 24 -5.46 0.57 -5.93
CA ALA A 24 -5.12 1.39 -7.10
C ALA A 24 -6.25 1.36 -8.14
N GLY A 25 -6.87 0.20 -8.39
CA GLY A 25 -8.03 0.05 -9.26
C GLY A 25 -9.26 0.83 -8.78
N ALA A 26 -9.42 0.98 -7.45
CA ALA A 26 -10.44 1.83 -6.84
C ALA A 26 -10.09 3.33 -6.85
N GLY A 27 -8.93 3.72 -7.40
CA GLY A 27 -8.53 5.10 -7.61
C GLY A 27 -7.71 5.73 -6.47
N TYR A 28 -7.31 4.94 -5.46
CA TYR A 28 -6.43 5.40 -4.38
C TYR A 28 -4.98 5.55 -4.84
N GLU A 29 -4.23 6.38 -4.12
CA GLU A 29 -2.77 6.37 -4.17
C GLU A 29 -2.27 5.39 -3.11
N VAL A 30 -1.40 4.46 -3.49
CA VAL A 30 -0.99 3.37 -2.60
C VAL A 30 0.52 3.36 -2.45
N ALA A 31 0.99 3.33 -1.20
CA ALA A 31 2.35 3.04 -0.82
C ALA A 31 2.42 1.65 -0.17
N GLU A 32 3.55 0.98 -0.31
CA GLU A 32 3.80 -0.37 0.21
C GLU A 32 5.00 -0.34 1.17
N ALA A 33 4.94 -1.17 2.20
CA ALA A 33 6.06 -1.49 3.07
C ALA A 33 6.04 -2.97 3.45
N ALA A 34 7.20 -3.61 3.49
CA ALA A 34 7.33 -5.01 3.88
C ALA A 34 7.36 -5.21 5.40
N ASP A 35 7.62 -4.14 6.16
CA ASP A 35 7.68 -4.18 7.62
C ASP A 35 7.43 -2.81 8.24
N GLY A 36 7.40 -2.76 9.57
CA GLY A 36 7.16 -1.52 10.32
C GLY A 36 8.28 -0.49 10.20
N ARG A 37 9.53 -0.89 9.94
CA ARG A 37 10.64 0.05 9.76
C ARG A 37 10.51 0.75 8.42
N GLU A 38 10.28 0.01 7.35
CA GLU A 38 10.00 0.58 6.04
C GLU A 38 8.73 1.47 6.08
N ALA A 39 7.70 1.06 6.82
CA ALA A 39 6.46 1.83 6.94
C ALA A 39 6.66 3.23 7.55
N LEU A 40 7.62 3.39 8.46
CA LEU A 40 7.91 4.69 9.08
C LEU A 40 8.55 5.68 8.09
N ASP A 41 9.17 5.19 7.02
CA ASP A 41 9.85 6.00 6.00
C ASP A 41 8.93 6.39 4.82
N ARG A 42 7.65 6.00 4.83
CA ARG A 42 6.68 6.16 3.71
C ARG A 42 5.61 7.20 3.96
#